data_AF-A0A931SYI5-F1
#
_entry.id   AF-A0A931SYI5-F1
#
_cell.length_a   1.000
_cell.length_b   1.000
_cell.length_c   1.000
_cell.angle_alpha   90.00
_cell.angle_beta   90.00
_cell.angle_gamma   90.00
#
_symmetry.space_group_name_H-M   'P 1'
#
loop_
_entity.id
_entity.type
_entity.pdbx_description
1 polymer ?
#
loop_
_entity_poly.entity_id
_entity_poly.type
_entity_poly.pdbx_seq_one_letter_code
_entity_poly.pdbx_strand_id
1 'polypeptide(L)'
;MRRWRILAIVLLLLFFGGYAFTQARVFLLGPRLLVVSPENNAEVRRARLVISGSAKNVAAVLIEGREVALREDGTFRESLLLAPGYSTIEIQARDKFGASVRERREVFYAPH
;
A
#
# COMPACT_ATOMS: atom_id res chain seq x y z
N MET A 1 10.22 51.18 -1.03
CA MET A 1 8.91 50.48 -1.17
C MET A 1 8.85 49.43 -2.29
N ARG A 2 9.32 49.68 -3.54
CA ARG A 2 9.19 48.72 -4.66
C ARG A 2 9.99 47.40 -4.51
N ARG A 3 11.21 47.46 -3.94
CA ARG A 3 12.10 46.29 -3.77
C ARG A 3 11.57 45.23 -2.80
N TRP A 4 10.84 45.66 -1.77
CA TRP A 4 10.29 44.77 -0.73
C TRP A 4 9.10 43.97 -1.23
N ARG A 5 8.31 44.55 -2.15
CA ARG A 5 7.19 43.86 -2.80
C ARG A 5 7.68 42.70 -3.67
N ILE A 6 8.77 42.91 -4.42
CA ILE A 6 9.37 41.86 -5.26
C ILE A 6 9.92 40.74 -4.37
N LEU A 7 10.62 41.09 -3.28
CA LEU A 7 11.15 40.10 -2.34
C LEU A 7 10.04 39.25 -1.72
N ALA A 8 8.92 39.87 -1.33
CA ALA A 8 7.77 39.18 -0.77
C ALA A 8 7.10 38.23 -1.76
N ILE A 9 6.98 38.62 -3.04
CA ILE A 9 6.41 37.77 -4.10
C ILE A 9 7.32 36.57 -4.36
N VAL A 10 8.64 36.77 -4.41
CA VAL A 10 9.60 35.66 -4.61
C VAL A 10 9.56 34.69 -3.43
N LEU A 11 9.49 35.18 -2.20
CA LEU A 11 9.34 34.35 -0.99
C LEU A 11 8.04 33.55 -1.01
N LEU A 12 6.93 34.17 -1.40
CA LEU A 12 5.63 33.50 -1.53
C LEU A 12 5.68 32.41 -2.61
N LEU A 13 6.27 32.69 -3.77
CA LEU A 13 6.43 31.71 -4.85
C LEU A 13 7.37 30.56 -4.46
N LEU A 14 8.44 30.83 -3.71
CA LEU A 14 9.31 29.78 -3.17
C LEU A 14 8.59 28.92 -2.14
N PHE A 15 7.75 29.53 -1.28
CA PHE A 15 6.94 28.81 -0.32
C PHE A 15 5.92 27.89 -1.01
N PHE A 16 5.13 28.44 -1.95
CA PHE A 16 4.15 27.67 -2.72
C PHE A 16 4.82 26.64 -3.63
N GLY A 17 5.92 26.99 -4.29
CA GLY A 17 6.67 26.08 -5.17
C GLY A 17 7.32 24.95 -4.39
N GLY A 18 7.91 25.23 -3.22
CA GLY A 18 8.44 24.22 -2.32
C GLY A 18 7.35 23.27 -1.81
N TYR A 19 6.20 23.81 -1.40
CA TYR A 19 5.05 23.01 -0.99
C TYR A 19 4.47 22.16 -2.13
N ALA A 20 4.32 22.74 -3.32
CA ALA A 20 3.88 22.00 -4.51
C ALA A 20 4.86 20.88 -4.88
N PHE A 21 6.17 21.13 -4.75
CA PHE A 21 7.20 20.15 -5.03
C PHE A 21 7.18 18.97 -4.05
N THR A 22 6.96 19.22 -2.75
CA THR A 22 6.82 18.12 -1.77
C THR A 22 5.57 17.29 -2.02
N GLN A 23 4.44 17.92 -2.37
CA GLN A 23 3.21 17.21 -2.73
C GLN A 23 3.38 16.40 -4.03
N ALA A 24 4.07 16.96 -5.03
CA ALA A 24 4.34 16.28 -6.29
C ALA A 24 5.17 15.00 -6.12
N ARG A 25 6.10 14.96 -5.15
CA ARG A 25 6.88 13.74 -4.86
C ARG A 25 6.00 12.56 -4.44
N VAL A 26 5.01 12.79 -3.57
CA VAL A 26 4.10 11.73 -3.09
C VAL A 26 3.23 11.21 -4.24
N PHE A 27 2.78 12.10 -5.12
CA PHE A 27 2.04 11.74 -6.33
C PHE A 27 2.88 10.90 -7.32
N LEU A 28 4.15 11.25 -7.53
CA LEU A 28 5.01 10.58 -8.52
C LEU A 28 5.54 9.21 -8.06
N LEU A 29 5.63 8.95 -6.75
CA LEU A 29 6.23 7.72 -6.21
C LEU A 29 5.28 6.51 -6.17
N GLY A 30 3.96 6.75 -6.23
CA GLY A 30 2.92 5.73 -6.22
C GLY A 30 2.89 4.83 -4.97
N PRO A 31 1.86 3.98 -4.84
CA PRO A 31 1.77 2.99 -3.76
C PRO A 31 2.79 1.87 -3.98
N ARG A 32 3.43 1.44 -2.89
CA ARG A 32 4.33 0.29 -2.87
C ARG A 32 3.76 -0.78 -1.97
N LEU A 33 3.74 -2.02 -2.44
CA LEU A 33 3.23 -3.18 -1.73
C LEU A 33 4.32 -4.27 -1.69
N LEU A 34 4.58 -4.81 -0.51
CA LEU A 34 5.46 -5.94 -0.30
C LEU A 34 4.70 -6.99 0.51
N VAL A 35 4.41 -8.13 -0.10
CA VAL A 35 3.77 -9.28 0.58
C VAL A 35 4.87 -10.21 1.06
N VAL A 36 4.96 -10.40 2.38
CA VAL A 36 5.97 -11.25 3.05
C VAL A 36 5.44 -12.68 3.23
N SER A 37 4.15 -12.83 3.56
CA SER A 37 3.48 -14.12 3.68
C SER A 37 2.06 -13.99 3.11
N PRO A 38 1.54 -15.01 2.42
CA PRO A 38 2.21 -16.25 2.03
C PRO A 38 3.26 -16.05 0.93
N GLU A 39 4.20 -17.00 0.84
CA GLU A 39 5.01 -17.18 -0.37
C GLU A 39 4.12 -17.63 -1.53
N ASN A 40 4.55 -17.32 -2.76
CA ASN A 40 3.78 -17.75 -3.92
C ASN A 40 3.89 -19.27 -4.10
N ASN A 41 2.76 -19.93 -4.40
CA ASN A 41 2.61 -21.38 -4.46
C ASN A 41 2.88 -22.13 -3.14
N ALA A 42 2.67 -21.45 -2.00
CA ALA A 42 2.87 -22.08 -0.70
C ALA A 42 1.83 -23.19 -0.44
N GLU A 43 2.30 -24.32 0.09
CA GLU A 43 1.44 -25.38 0.61
C GLU A 43 1.11 -25.10 2.08
N VAL A 44 -0.17 -25.02 2.38
CA VAL A 44 -0.69 -24.71 3.71
C VAL A 44 -1.35 -25.97 4.27
N ARG A 45 -1.06 -26.31 5.52
CA ARG A 45 -1.65 -27.48 6.20
C ARG A 45 -2.79 -27.12 7.16
N ARG A 46 -3.03 -25.83 7.36
CA ARG A 46 -4.05 -25.30 8.27
C ARG A 46 -5.02 -24.45 7.48
N ALA A 47 -6.31 -24.57 7.75
CA ALA A 47 -7.33 -23.72 7.14
C ALA A 47 -7.08 -22.22 7.38
N ARG A 48 -6.49 -21.84 8.53
CA ARG A 48 -6.18 -20.45 8.83
C ARG A 48 -4.83 -20.05 8.23
N LEU A 49 -4.87 -19.21 7.20
CA LEU A 49 -3.71 -18.58 6.60
C LEU A 49 -3.50 -17.17 7.16
N VAL A 50 -2.24 -16.81 7.43
CA VAL A 50 -1.88 -15.45 7.83
C VAL A 50 -1.21 -14.75 6.65
N ILE A 51 -1.85 -13.68 6.19
CA ILE A 51 -1.35 -12.80 5.16
C ILE A 51 -0.68 -11.62 5.87
N SER A 52 0.57 -11.34 5.53
CA SER A 52 1.32 -10.24 6.13
C SER A 52 2.27 -9.61 5.14
N GLY A 53 2.51 -8.33 5.33
CA GLY A 53 3.35 -7.55 4.45
C GLY A 53 3.52 -6.12 4.93
N SER A 54 4.07 -5.30 4.08
CA SER A 54 4.19 -3.86 4.29
C SER A 54 3.72 -3.10 3.07
N ALA A 55 3.16 -1.92 3.29
CA ALA A 55 2.72 -1.04 2.25
C ALA A 55 3.18 0.39 2.56
N LYS A 56 3.62 1.12 1.54
CA LYS A 56 4.12 2.50 1.66
C LYS A 56 3.45 3.40 0.65
N ASN A 57 3.25 4.67 1.00
CA ASN A 57 2.54 5.67 0.19
C ASN A 57 1.10 5.21 -0.17
N VAL A 58 0.44 4.53 0.76
CA VAL A 58 -0.91 3.99 0.56
C VAL A 58 -1.90 4.69 1.49
N ALA A 59 -3.13 4.82 1.01
CA ALA A 59 -4.27 5.22 1.81
C ALA A 59 -4.99 3.99 2.38
N ALA A 60 -5.02 2.89 1.62
CA ALA A 60 -5.68 1.65 2.01
C ALA A 60 -4.97 0.42 1.42
N VAL A 61 -5.04 -0.70 2.15
CA VAL A 61 -4.70 -2.03 1.64
C VAL A 61 -5.96 -2.88 1.68
N LEU A 62 -6.23 -3.61 0.60
CA LEU A 62 -7.36 -4.51 0.47
C LEU A 62 -6.83 -5.94 0.29
N ILE A 63 -7.45 -6.88 0.98
CA ILE A 63 -7.21 -8.32 0.84
C ILE A 63 -8.55 -8.95 0.49
N GLU A 64 -8.63 -9.65 -0.64
CA GLU A 64 -9.90 -10.20 -1.15
C GLU A 64 -11.01 -9.12 -1.26
N GLY A 65 -10.62 -7.90 -1.63
CA GLY A 65 -11.52 -6.74 -1.71
C GLY A 65 -11.96 -6.14 -0.38
N ARG A 66 -11.53 -6.70 0.77
CA ARG A 66 -11.78 -6.13 2.10
C ARG A 66 -10.62 -5.26 2.55
N GLU A 67 -10.90 -4.03 2.97
CA GLU A 67 -9.90 -3.14 3.55
C GLU A 67 -9.35 -3.70 4.87
N VAL A 68 -8.03 -3.68 5.03
CA VAL A 68 -7.32 -4.13 6.23
C VAL A 68 -6.56 -2.99 6.88
N ALA A 69 -6.55 -2.99 8.21
CA ALA A 69 -5.87 -1.97 8.98
C ALA A 69 -4.35 -2.09 8.83
N LEU A 70 -3.71 -0.95 8.55
CA LEU A 70 -2.27 -0.79 8.60
C LEU A 70 -1.85 -0.38 10.02
N ARG A 71 -0.70 -0.89 10.47
CA ARG A 71 -0.02 -0.39 11.66
C ARG A 71 0.71 0.91 11.36
N GLU A 72 1.15 1.59 12.42
CA GLU A 72 1.90 2.86 12.31
C GLU A 72 3.20 2.73 11.49
N ASP A 73 3.80 1.55 11.47
CA ASP A 73 5.01 1.25 10.69
C ASP A 73 4.71 0.91 9.21
N GLY A 74 3.45 0.93 8.80
CA GLY A 74 3.00 0.55 7.45
C GLY A 74 2.91 -0.95 7.23
N THR A 75 2.99 -1.78 8.27
CA THR A 75 2.77 -3.22 8.16
C THR A 75 1.29 -3.57 8.26
N PHE A 76 0.89 -4.65 7.59
CA PHE A 76 -0.45 -5.23 7.73
C PHE A 76 -0.35 -6.71 8.07
N ARG A 77 -1.34 -7.22 8.79
CA ARG A 77 -1.45 -8.64 9.13
C ARG A 77 -2.92 -9.01 9.25
N GLU A 78 -3.36 -9.92 8.42
CA GLU A 78 -4.74 -10.39 8.38
C GLU A 78 -4.79 -11.91 8.33
N SER A 79 -5.80 -12.52 8.94
CA SER A 79 -6.05 -13.96 8.84
C SER A 79 -7.22 -14.27 7.91
N LEU A 80 -7.00 -15.18 6.97
CA LEU A 80 -8.01 -15.69 6.05
C LEU A 80 -8.26 -17.18 6.34
N LEU A 81 -9.51 -17.63 6.18
CA LEU A 81 -9.86 -19.04 6.18
C LEU A 81 -9.87 -19.55 4.75
N LEU A 82 -9.04 -20.55 4.46
CA LEU A 82 -8.94 -21.20 3.17
C LEU A 82 -9.93 -22.37 3.08
N ALA A 83 -10.53 -22.53 1.90
CA ALA A 83 -11.20 -23.76 1.51
C ALA A 83 -10.16 -24.78 0.99
N PRO A 84 -10.38 -26.10 1.18
CA PRO A 84 -9.50 -27.12 0.64
C PRO A 84 -9.29 -26.96 -0.88
N GLY A 85 -8.05 -27.14 -1.33
CA GLY A 85 -7.66 -27.00 -2.73
C GLY A 85 -6.86 -25.73 -3.03
N TYR A 86 -6.87 -25.31 -4.30
CA TYR A 86 -6.18 -24.11 -4.75
C TYR A 86 -6.98 -22.85 -4.45
N SER A 87 -6.34 -21.86 -3.85
CA SER A 87 -6.89 -20.53 -3.61
C SER A 87 -5.94 -19.47 -4.17
N THR A 88 -6.47 -18.50 -4.90
CA THR A 88 -5.73 -17.32 -5.34
C THR A 88 -6.14 -16.15 -4.46
N ILE A 89 -5.16 -15.54 -3.79
CA ILE A 89 -5.38 -14.42 -2.88
C ILE A 89 -4.92 -13.15 -3.59
N GLU A 90 -5.79 -12.16 -3.71
CA GLU A 90 -5.48 -10.83 -4.23
C GLU A 90 -5.26 -9.84 -3.08
N ILE A 91 -4.07 -9.22 -3.09
CA ILE A 91 -3.71 -8.12 -2.21
C ILE A 91 -3.56 -6.87 -3.06
N GLN A 92 -4.35 -5.84 -2.80
CA GLN A 92 -4.30 -4.56 -3.47
C GLN A 92 -3.84 -3.48 -2.49
N ALA A 93 -2.99 -2.56 -2.93
CA ALA A 93 -2.69 -1.35 -2.21
C ALA A 93 -3.06 -0.14 -3.07
N ARG A 94 -3.77 0.83 -2.48
CA ARG A 94 -4.27 2.02 -3.16
C ARG A 94 -3.78 3.28 -2.46
N ASP A 95 -3.39 4.29 -3.22
CA ASP A 95 -3.04 5.60 -2.68
C ASP A 95 -4.25 6.56 -2.64
N LYS A 96 -4.05 7.73 -2.03
CA LYS A 96 -5.08 8.78 -1.92
C LYS A 96 -5.39 9.49 -3.25
N PHE A 97 -4.59 9.27 -4.29
CA PHE A 97 -4.72 9.90 -5.60
C PHE A 97 -5.36 8.97 -6.64
N GLY A 98 -5.62 7.71 -6.27
CA GLY A 98 -6.28 6.71 -7.11
C GLY A 98 -5.34 5.71 -7.77
N ALA A 99 -4.02 5.85 -7.65
CA ALA A 99 -3.11 4.82 -8.13
C ALA A 99 -3.20 3.57 -7.24
N SER A 100 -3.03 2.40 -7.85
CA SER A 100 -3.05 1.13 -7.11
C SER A 100 -2.06 0.13 -7.68
N VAL A 101 -1.55 -0.73 -6.81
CA VAL A 101 -0.73 -1.90 -7.15
C VAL A 101 -1.42 -3.14 -6.61
N ARG A 102 -1.32 -4.26 -7.34
CA ARG A 102 -1.91 -5.53 -6.96
C ARG A 102 -0.87 -6.63 -7.00
N GLU A 103 -0.92 -7.49 -6.01
CA GLU A 103 -0.11 -8.69 -5.88
C GLU A 103 -1.04 -9.88 -5.71
N ARG A 104 -0.78 -10.96 -6.46
CA ARG A 104 -1.51 -12.22 -6.31
C ARG A 104 -0.61 -13.26 -5.66
N ARG A 105 -1.19 -14.05 -4.77
CA ARG A 105 -0.52 -15.18 -4.13
C ARG A 105 -1.38 -16.41 -4.30
N GLU A 106 -0.81 -17.41 -4.97
CA GLU A 106 -1.44 -18.72 -5.11
C GLU A 106 -1.02 -19.59 -3.94
N VAL A 107 -1.99 -20.24 -3.31
CA VAL A 107 -1.74 -21.16 -2.19
C VAL A 107 -2.54 -22.43 -2.39
N PHE A 108 -1.98 -23.55 -1.94
CA PHE A 108 -2.66 -24.84 -1.96
C PHE A 108 -2.90 -25.31 -0.52
N TYR A 109 -4.16 -25.51 -0.16
CA TYR A 109 -4.54 -26.03 1.15
C TYR A 109 -4.93 -27.52 1.04
N ALA A 110 -4.08 -28.38 1.60
CA ALA A 110 -4.36 -29.80 1.75
C ALA A 110 -4.64 -30.12 3.24
N PRO A 111 -5.91 -30.37 3.63
CA PRO A 111 -6.20 -30.91 4.95
C PRO A 111 -5.66 -32.34 5.03
N HIS A 112 -4.81 -32.60 6.02
CA HIS A 112 -4.41 -33.95 6.41
C HIS A 112 -5.43 -34.56 7.37
#